data_AF-A0A915DUC0-F1
#
_entry.id   AF-A0A915DUC0-F1
#
_cell.length_a   1.000
_cell.length_b   1.000
_cell.length_c   1.000
_cell.angle_alpha   90.00
_cell.angle_beta   90.00
_cell.angle_gamma   90.00
#
_symmetry.space_group_name_H-M   'P 1'
#
loop_
_entity.id
_entity.type
_entity.pdbx_description
1 polymer ?
#
loop_
_entity_poly.entity_id
_entity_poly.type
_entity_poly.pdbx_seq_one_letter_code
_entity_poly.pdbx_strand_id
1 'polypeptide(L)'
;MDWRWTSIPIFAIFLLLVCITSIVESVVPTQHCENYSICLQRLEAKQRECSKFPEVEPIGKENFSSNQTECSRKKRREVNRDMAQLNLRKTEIIRDCVAKNVNRGESIKNADKEKKCLATSEKLSSFAEILKSQVAAKGTRKSKSKSSAVSDSRSKRHSKRKESTKQNSKLCRRAKKALNRKCHQLAKCCTISKECDLLTESIDEQLDGLKNELKSPTCHSK
;
A
#
# COMPACT_ATOMS: atom_id res chain seq x y z
N MET A 1 34.02 -31.23 61.43
CA MET A 1 33.39 -30.92 60.13
C MET A 1 32.74 -29.56 60.28
N ASP A 2 33.54 -28.51 60.06
CA ASP A 2 33.13 -27.13 60.28
C ASP A 2 32.51 -26.55 59.01
N TRP A 3 31.18 -26.45 59.00
CA TRP A 3 30.44 -25.76 57.95
C TRP A 3 30.36 -24.26 58.28
N ARG A 4 31.37 -23.50 57.84
CA ARG A 4 31.31 -22.04 57.83
C ARG A 4 30.41 -21.56 56.69
N TRP A 5 29.18 -21.19 57.02
CA TRP A 5 28.29 -20.48 56.12
C TRP A 5 28.78 -19.04 55.95
N THR A 6 29.25 -18.71 54.75
CA THR A 6 29.56 -17.34 54.33
C THR A 6 28.25 -16.60 54.10
N SER A 7 27.93 -15.66 55.00
CA SER A 7 26.82 -14.72 54.83
C SER A 7 27.12 -13.82 53.63
N ILE A 8 26.51 -14.12 52.48
CA ILE A 8 26.49 -13.20 51.35
C ILE A 8 25.66 -11.98 51.79
N PRO A 9 26.22 -10.75 51.74
CA PRO A 9 25.51 -9.57 52.18
C PRO A 9 24.29 -9.35 51.29
N ILE A 10 23.11 -9.21 51.91
CA ILE A 10 21.82 -8.97 51.24
C ILE A 10 21.89 -7.79 50.26
N PHE A 11 22.76 -6.81 50.54
CA PHE A 11 23.04 -5.68 49.65
C PHE A 11 23.60 -6.10 48.28
N ALA A 12 24.40 -7.16 48.19
CA ALA A 12 24.91 -7.67 46.91
C ALA A 12 23.79 -8.29 46.07
N ILE A 13 22.77 -8.89 46.69
CA ILE A 13 21.60 -9.46 46.01
C ILE A 13 20.71 -8.33 45.45
N PHE A 14 20.50 -7.27 46.23
CA PHE A 14 19.75 -6.09 45.75
C PHE A 14 20.47 -5.35 44.62
N LEU A 15 21.79 -5.20 44.69
CA LEU A 15 22.59 -4.62 43.60
C LEU A 15 22.55 -5.48 42.33
N LEU A 16 22.58 -6.81 42.46
CA LEU A 16 22.42 -7.74 41.33
C LEU A 16 21.02 -7.61 40.70
N LEU A 17 19.96 -7.53 41.51
CA LEU A 17 18.59 -7.37 41.01
C LEU A 17 18.37 -6.03 40.30
N VAL A 18 18.91 -4.93 40.83
CA VAL A 18 18.83 -3.60 40.21
C VAL A 18 19.66 -3.52 38.91
N CYS A 19 20.82 -4.18 38.86
CA CYS A 19 21.61 -4.31 37.63
C CYS A 19 20.90 -5.17 36.57
N ILE A 20 20.22 -6.26 36.96
CA ILE A 20 19.45 -7.09 36.02
C ILE A 20 18.25 -6.30 35.45
N THR A 21 17.58 -5.45 36.23
CA THR A 21 16.46 -4.63 35.72
C THR A 21 16.90 -3.48 34.82
N SER A 22 18.18 -3.08 34.85
CA SER A 22 18.68 -1.93 34.07
C SER A 22 19.20 -2.30 32.67
N ILE A 23 19.22 -3.59 32.30
CA ILE A 23 19.67 -4.08 30.98
C ILE A 23 18.47 -4.34 30.04
N VAL A 24 17.25 -3.93 30.43
CA VAL A 24 16.09 -3.89 29.51
C VAL A 24 16.07 -2.53 28.79
N GLU A 25 17.20 -2.13 28.22
CA GLU A 25 17.18 -1.17 27.12
C GLU A 25 16.79 -1.98 25.88
N SER A 26 15.47 -2.19 25.76
CA SER A 26 14.88 -2.95 24.67
C SER A 26 15.33 -2.31 23.37
N VAL A 27 16.23 -3.01 22.69
CA VAL A 27 16.50 -2.88 21.26
C VAL A 27 15.18 -2.48 20.59
N VAL A 28 15.19 -1.42 19.78
CA VAL A 28 14.03 -1.02 18.96
C VAL A 28 14.24 -1.53 17.53
N PRO A 29 14.34 -2.86 17.26
CA PRO A 29 14.54 -3.38 15.90
C PRO A 29 13.21 -3.56 15.15
N THR A 30 12.06 -3.42 15.82
CA THR A 30 10.74 -3.73 15.24
C THR A 30 10.10 -2.55 14.51
N GLN A 31 10.52 -1.31 14.78
CA GLN A 31 9.79 -0.12 14.33
C GLN A 31 9.72 -0.01 12.79
N HIS A 32 10.75 -0.47 12.05
CA HIS A 32 10.71 -0.43 10.59
C HIS A 32 9.72 -1.44 9.99
N CYS A 33 9.67 -2.66 10.53
CA CYS A 33 8.73 -3.68 10.07
C CYS A 33 7.29 -3.37 10.50
N GLU A 34 7.09 -2.76 11.67
CA GLU A 34 5.79 -2.22 12.09
C GLU A 34 5.30 -1.15 11.12
N ASN A 35 6.16 -0.18 10.79
CA ASN A 35 5.84 0.86 9.80
C ASN A 35 5.51 0.27 8.42
N TYR A 36 6.23 -0.78 8.02
CA TYR A 36 5.95 -1.49 6.78
C TYR A 36 4.58 -2.20 6.82
N SER A 37 4.27 -2.91 7.91
CA SER A 37 2.97 -3.55 8.14
C SER A 37 1.81 -2.54 8.07
N ILE A 38 1.95 -1.40 8.76
CA ILE A 38 0.97 -0.30 8.71
C ILE A 38 0.83 0.24 7.29
N CYS A 39 1.93 0.35 6.53
CA CYS A 39 1.88 0.77 5.14
C CYS A 39 1.07 -0.20 4.29
N LEU A 40 1.31 -1.50 4.42
CA LEU A 40 0.59 -2.55 3.70
C LEU A 40 -0.90 -2.55 4.03
N GLN A 41 -1.27 -2.39 5.29
CA GLN A 41 -2.67 -2.24 5.71
C GLN A 41 -3.34 -1.04 5.03
N ARG A 42 -2.67 0.12 4.99
CA ARG A 42 -3.17 1.31 4.27
C ARG A 42 -3.28 1.05 2.76
N LEU A 43 -2.31 0.34 2.17
CA LEU A 43 -2.29 0.02 0.75
C LEU A 43 -3.46 -0.87 0.36
N GLU A 44 -3.71 -1.91 1.14
CA GLU A 44 -4.84 -2.81 0.95
C GLU A 44 -6.17 -2.07 1.06
N ALA A 45 -6.36 -1.26 2.10
CA ALA A 45 -7.56 -0.43 2.26
C ALA A 45 -7.77 0.47 1.03
N LYS A 46 -6.68 1.06 0.50
CA LYS A 46 -6.76 1.88 -0.71
C LYS A 46 -7.02 1.07 -1.98
N GLN A 47 -6.50 -0.15 -2.09
CA GLN A 47 -6.81 -1.06 -3.20
C GLN A 47 -8.31 -1.41 -3.21
N ARG A 48 -8.89 -1.76 -2.05
CA ARG A 48 -10.33 -2.04 -1.87
C ARG A 48 -11.20 -0.81 -2.12
N GLU A 49 -10.73 0.38 -1.76
CA GLU A 49 -11.43 1.63 -2.10
C GLU A 49 -11.43 1.85 -3.62
N CYS A 50 -10.27 1.67 -4.27
CA CYS A 50 -10.14 1.93 -5.70
C CYS A 50 -10.86 0.90 -6.58
N SER A 51 -11.12 -0.32 -6.09
CA SER A 51 -11.85 -1.35 -6.84
C SER A 51 -13.33 -1.01 -7.04
N LYS A 52 -13.89 -0.10 -6.23
CA LYS A 52 -15.28 0.39 -6.36
C LYS A 52 -15.49 1.29 -7.57
N PHE A 53 -14.42 1.86 -8.14
CA PHE A 53 -14.55 2.74 -9.28
C PHE A 53 -14.51 1.94 -10.59
N PRO A 54 -15.43 2.20 -11.53
CA PRO A 54 -15.38 1.56 -12.84
C PRO A 54 -14.05 1.88 -13.52
N GLU A 55 -13.58 0.94 -14.34
CA GLU A 55 -12.34 1.12 -15.05
C GLU A 55 -12.50 2.26 -16.06
N VAL A 56 -11.88 3.42 -15.76
CA VAL A 56 -11.93 4.56 -16.67
C VAL A 56 -10.96 4.24 -17.80
N GLU A 57 -11.50 3.91 -18.98
CA GLU A 57 -10.70 3.86 -20.19
C GLU A 57 -10.00 5.22 -20.38
N PRO A 58 -8.73 5.22 -20.84
CA PRO A 58 -8.06 6.46 -21.21
C PRO A 58 -8.76 7.06 -22.44
N ILE A 59 -9.82 7.82 -22.20
CA ILE A 59 -10.42 8.74 -23.17
C ILE A 59 -9.33 9.76 -23.50
N GLY A 60 -8.74 9.68 -24.69
CA GLY A 60 -7.69 10.60 -25.14
C GLY A 60 -6.35 9.99 -25.56
N LYS A 61 -6.27 8.68 -25.83
CA LYS A 61 -5.19 8.14 -26.69
C LYS A 61 -5.79 7.61 -27.99
N GLU A 62 -6.27 8.54 -28.82
CA GLU A 62 -6.74 8.30 -30.20
C GLU A 62 -5.60 7.93 -31.18
N ASN A 63 -4.38 7.68 -30.69
CA ASN A 63 -3.29 7.17 -31.51
C ASN A 63 -3.17 5.63 -31.44
N PHE A 64 -4.07 4.93 -30.75
CA PHE A 64 -4.16 3.48 -30.84
C PHE A 64 -5.18 3.11 -31.92
N SER A 65 -4.67 2.54 -33.02
CA SER A 65 -5.37 1.95 -34.16
C SER A 65 -6.86 1.73 -33.95
N SER A 66 -7.69 2.31 -34.82
CA SER A 66 -9.15 2.22 -34.85
C SER A 66 -9.71 0.79 -34.97
N ASN A 67 -8.85 -0.23 -34.98
CA ASN A 67 -9.20 -1.63 -35.22
C ASN A 67 -9.35 -2.48 -33.93
N GLN A 68 -9.26 -1.89 -32.72
CA GLN A 68 -9.59 -2.67 -31.52
C GLN A 68 -11.10 -2.96 -31.48
N THR A 69 -11.43 -4.23 -31.72
CA THR A 69 -12.79 -4.76 -31.61
C THR A 69 -13.31 -4.62 -30.18
N GLU A 70 -14.63 -4.56 -30.03
CA GLU A 70 -15.30 -4.55 -28.72
C GLU A 70 -14.86 -5.75 -27.85
N CYS A 71 -14.58 -6.89 -28.49
CA CYS A 71 -14.00 -8.06 -27.85
C CYS A 71 -12.65 -7.75 -27.16
N SER A 72 -11.69 -7.13 -27.86
CA SER A 72 -10.38 -6.82 -27.28
C SER A 72 -10.49 -5.85 -26.10
N ARG A 73 -11.41 -4.89 -26.15
CA ARG A 73 -11.67 -3.96 -25.03
C ARG A 73 -12.25 -4.68 -23.82
N LYS A 74 -13.25 -5.56 -24.04
CA LYS A 74 -13.86 -6.37 -22.97
C LYS A 74 -12.81 -7.28 -22.32
N LYS A 75 -12.04 -8.01 -23.12
CA LYS A 75 -10.97 -8.90 -22.64
C LYS A 75 -9.93 -8.14 -21.81
N ARG A 76 -9.51 -6.95 -22.25
CA ARG A 76 -8.58 -6.09 -21.51
C ARG A 76 -9.11 -5.69 -20.13
N ARG A 77 -10.41 -5.36 -20.04
CA ARG A 77 -11.06 -5.00 -18.76
C ARG A 77 -11.10 -6.20 -17.79
N GLU A 78 -11.37 -7.39 -18.32
CA GLU A 78 -11.33 -8.64 -17.54
C GLU A 78 -9.92 -8.89 -17.00
N VAL A 79 -8.91 -8.89 -17.87
CA VAL A 79 -7.51 -9.07 -17.47
C VAL A 79 -7.05 -8.02 -16.45
N ASN A 80 -7.41 -6.74 -16.65
CA ASN A 80 -7.08 -5.69 -15.68
C ASN A 80 -7.79 -5.88 -14.33
N ARG A 81 -9.02 -6.40 -14.31
CA ARG A 81 -9.76 -6.73 -13.09
C ARG A 81 -9.08 -7.88 -12.35
N ASP A 82 -8.69 -8.93 -13.07
CA ASP A 82 -8.00 -10.09 -12.52
C ASP A 82 -6.64 -9.69 -11.95
N MET A 83 -5.86 -8.88 -12.69
CA MET A 83 -4.63 -8.29 -12.17
C MET A 83 -4.86 -7.47 -10.90
N ALA A 84 -5.92 -6.67 -10.85
CA ALA A 84 -6.22 -5.87 -9.66
C ALA A 84 -6.56 -6.74 -8.44
N GLN A 85 -7.27 -7.86 -8.65
CA GLN A 85 -7.59 -8.83 -7.61
C GLN A 85 -6.34 -9.58 -7.12
N LEU A 86 -5.48 -10.04 -8.03
CA LEU A 86 -4.22 -10.69 -7.67
C LEU A 86 -3.30 -9.75 -6.89
N ASN A 87 -3.19 -8.47 -7.30
CA ASN A 87 -2.40 -7.48 -6.55
C ASN A 87 -2.95 -7.23 -5.15
N LEU A 88 -4.28 -7.22 -4.97
CA LEU A 88 -4.90 -7.12 -3.65
C LEU A 88 -4.55 -8.35 -2.81
N ARG A 89 -4.71 -9.55 -3.37
CA ARG A 89 -4.38 -10.80 -2.68
C ARG A 89 -2.92 -10.89 -2.28
N LYS A 90 -2.01 -10.47 -3.17
CA LYS A 90 -0.58 -10.34 -2.89
C LYS A 90 -0.34 -9.46 -1.67
N THR A 91 -0.99 -8.29 -1.63
CA THR A 91 -0.83 -7.33 -0.54
C THR A 91 -1.34 -7.90 0.80
N GLU A 92 -2.46 -8.61 0.80
CA GLU A 92 -3.01 -9.29 1.98
C GLU A 92 -2.02 -10.32 2.55
N ILE A 93 -1.47 -11.20 1.69
CA ILE A 93 -0.55 -12.26 2.11
C ILE A 93 0.73 -11.67 2.71
N ILE A 94 1.33 -10.68 2.04
CA ILE A 94 2.56 -10.03 2.54
C ILE A 94 2.27 -9.34 3.86
N ARG A 95 1.15 -8.61 3.98
CA ARG A 95 0.75 -7.95 5.24
C ARG A 95 0.64 -8.95 6.38
N ASP A 96 -0.07 -10.05 6.16
CA ASP A 96 -0.30 -11.07 7.19
C ASP A 96 1.00 -11.76 7.60
N CYS A 97 1.90 -12.02 6.64
CA CYS A 97 3.22 -12.55 6.92
C CYS A 97 4.07 -11.58 7.75
N VAL A 98 4.13 -10.30 7.35
CA VAL A 98 4.91 -9.27 8.07
C VAL A 98 4.36 -9.08 9.49
N ALA A 99 3.04 -9.00 9.66
CA ALA A 99 2.42 -8.83 10.96
C ALA A 99 2.72 -9.99 11.92
N LYS A 100 2.68 -11.23 11.42
CA LYS A 100 3.01 -12.43 12.22
C LYS A 100 4.48 -12.50 12.62
N ASN A 101 5.37 -11.96 11.79
CA ASN A 101 6.81 -12.06 11.96
C ASN A 101 7.47 -10.75 12.40
N VAL A 102 6.70 -9.73 12.80
CA VAL A 102 7.23 -8.38 13.10
C VAL A 102 8.32 -8.40 14.17
N ASN A 103 8.20 -9.31 15.14
CA ASN A 103 9.16 -9.51 16.23
C ASN A 103 10.47 -10.19 15.77
N ARG A 104 10.49 -10.83 14.59
CA ARG A 104 11.69 -11.40 13.96
C ARG A 104 12.46 -10.36 13.13
N GLY A 105 11.97 -9.12 13.08
CA GLY A 105 12.68 -8.02 12.41
C GLY A 105 14.02 -7.75 13.08
N GLU A 106 15.10 -7.97 12.35
CA GLU A 106 16.45 -7.58 12.79
C GLU A 106 16.67 -6.06 12.65
N SER A 107 17.47 -5.50 13.57
CA SER A 107 17.92 -4.11 13.47
C SER A 107 18.85 -3.91 12.28
N ILE A 108 18.76 -2.74 11.65
CA ILE A 108 19.64 -2.35 10.56
C ILE A 108 21.00 -1.97 11.13
N LYS A 109 22.00 -2.84 10.99
CA LYS A 109 23.37 -2.60 11.51
C LYS A 109 24.12 -1.42 10.88
N ASN A 110 23.64 -0.87 9.76
CA ASN A 110 24.29 0.22 9.04
C ASN A 110 23.56 1.55 9.31
N ALA A 111 24.22 2.47 10.00
CA ALA A 111 23.66 3.76 10.42
C ALA A 111 23.13 4.63 9.26
N ASP A 112 23.78 4.61 8.10
CA ASP A 112 23.30 5.37 6.92
C ASP A 112 22.01 4.77 6.35
N LYS A 113 21.89 3.44 6.35
CA LYS A 113 20.67 2.76 5.94
C LYS A 113 19.55 3.01 6.94
N GLU A 114 19.86 2.95 8.24
CA GLU A 114 18.92 3.25 9.31
C GLU A 114 18.35 4.67 9.20
N LYS A 115 19.22 5.69 9.04
CA LYS A 115 18.79 7.08 8.79
C LYS A 115 17.87 7.20 7.57
N LYS A 116 18.19 6.51 6.46
CA LYS A 116 17.34 6.48 5.25
C LYS A 116 15.97 5.84 5.53
N CYS A 117 15.95 4.78 6.35
CA CYS A 117 14.74 4.06 6.72
C CYS A 117 13.85 4.89 7.65
N LEU A 118 14.42 5.57 8.64
CA LEU A 118 13.72 6.54 9.49
C LEU A 118 13.10 7.66 8.65
N ALA A 119 13.88 8.31 7.78
CA ALA A 119 13.37 9.36 6.89
C ALA A 119 12.27 8.88 5.94
N THR A 120 12.28 7.59 5.55
CA THR A 120 11.23 7.00 4.73
C THR A 120 9.94 6.79 5.54
N SER A 121 10.07 6.33 6.78
CA SER A 121 8.93 6.13 7.70
C SER A 121 8.23 7.45 8.04
N GLU A 122 8.98 8.50 8.33
CA GLU A 122 8.43 9.83 8.66
C GLU A 122 7.64 10.42 7.48
N LYS A 123 8.15 10.24 6.24
CA LYS A 123 7.44 10.63 5.02
C LYS A 123 6.15 9.85 4.78
N LEU A 124 5.97 8.68 5.38
CA LEU A 124 4.71 7.92 5.31
C LEU A 124 3.63 8.56 6.19
N SER A 125 4.02 9.02 7.38
CA SER A 125 3.12 9.67 8.34
C SER A 125 2.51 10.94 7.76
N SER A 126 3.34 11.80 7.16
CA SER A 126 2.89 13.02 6.49
C SER A 126 2.08 12.76 5.21
N PHE A 127 2.33 11.65 4.51
CA PHE A 127 1.57 11.30 3.30
C PHE A 127 0.09 11.05 3.57
N ALA A 128 -0.26 10.51 4.75
CA ALA A 128 -1.65 10.30 5.14
C ALA A 128 -2.41 11.63 5.28
N GLU A 129 -1.76 12.67 5.79
CA GLU A 129 -2.35 14.00 5.90
C GLU A 129 -2.55 14.67 4.55
N ILE A 130 -1.57 14.53 3.65
CA ILE A 130 -1.64 15.07 2.27
C ILE A 130 -2.79 14.42 1.48
N LEU A 131 -3.02 13.11 1.65
CA LEU A 131 -4.14 12.44 0.99
C LEU A 131 -5.49 12.92 1.53
N LYS A 132 -5.63 13.18 2.83
CA LYS A 132 -6.85 13.72 3.43
C LYS A 132 -7.13 15.15 2.94
N SER A 133 -6.12 16.00 2.87
CA SER A 133 -6.27 17.41 2.47
C SER A 133 -6.62 17.59 0.99
N GLN A 134 -6.12 16.73 0.09
CA GLN A 134 -6.47 16.79 -1.34
C GLN A 134 -7.93 16.42 -1.65
N VAL A 135 -8.56 15.60 -0.81
CA VAL A 135 -10.00 15.26 -0.92
C VAL A 135 -10.85 16.43 -0.40
N ALA A 136 -10.45 17.06 0.70
CA ALA A 136 -11.17 18.21 1.27
C ALA A 136 -11.08 19.47 0.39
N ALA A 137 -9.88 19.81 -0.11
CA ALA A 137 -9.64 21.05 -0.85
C ALA A 137 -10.26 21.10 -2.26
N LYS A 138 -10.65 19.96 -2.84
CA LYS A 138 -11.30 19.92 -4.16
C LYS A 138 -12.83 19.89 -4.11
N GLY A 139 -13.44 19.74 -2.93
CA GLY A 139 -14.89 19.81 -2.73
C GLY A 139 -15.47 21.24 -2.78
N THR A 140 -14.63 22.28 -2.69
CA THR A 140 -15.07 23.67 -2.47
C THR A 140 -14.90 24.62 -3.66
N ARG A 141 -14.59 24.14 -4.88
CA ARG A 141 -14.72 24.98 -6.09
C ARG A 141 -16.19 25.07 -6.53
N LYS A 142 -16.94 25.86 -5.76
CA LYS A 142 -18.28 26.38 -6.07
C LYS A 142 -18.20 27.03 -7.45
N SER A 143 -18.72 26.35 -8.46
CA SER A 143 -18.85 26.89 -9.81
C SER A 143 -19.85 28.06 -9.74
N LYS A 144 -19.35 29.30 -9.68
CA LYS A 144 -20.16 30.50 -9.83
C LYS A 144 -20.44 30.68 -11.33
N SER A 145 -21.42 29.95 -11.86
CA SER A 145 -21.94 30.17 -13.21
C SER A 145 -23.25 30.95 -13.12
N LYS A 146 -23.18 32.24 -13.41
CA LYS A 146 -24.32 33.14 -13.60
C LYS A 146 -24.67 33.13 -15.10
N SER A 147 -25.71 32.41 -15.49
CA SER A 147 -26.63 32.85 -16.56
C SER A 147 -27.76 31.83 -16.77
N SER A 148 -28.93 32.42 -16.90
CA SER A 148 -30.26 31.92 -17.25
C SER A 148 -30.31 31.07 -18.52
N ALA A 149 -30.94 29.89 -18.44
CA ALA A 149 -31.79 29.34 -19.50
C ALA A 149 -32.54 28.12 -18.95
N VAL A 150 -33.87 28.22 -18.98
CA VAL A 150 -34.83 27.18 -18.63
C VAL A 150 -34.92 26.21 -19.82
N SER A 151 -34.23 25.07 -19.75
CA SER A 151 -34.59 23.82 -20.45
C SER A 151 -33.60 22.68 -20.09
N ASP A 152 -34.14 21.48 -19.90
CA ASP A 152 -33.45 20.18 -19.75
C ASP A 152 -32.57 19.93 -18.50
N SER A 153 -33.23 19.62 -17.38
CA SER A 153 -32.61 19.41 -16.06
C SER A 153 -32.21 17.97 -15.73
N ARG A 154 -32.64 16.94 -16.50
CA ARG A 154 -32.28 15.52 -16.24
C ARG A 154 -30.97 15.09 -16.90
N SER A 155 -30.67 15.52 -18.13
CA SER A 155 -29.47 15.12 -18.87
C SER A 155 -28.16 15.70 -18.29
N LYS A 156 -28.17 16.97 -17.88
CA LYS A 156 -27.00 17.66 -17.29
C LYS A 156 -26.54 17.08 -15.94
N ARG A 157 -27.46 16.53 -15.13
CA ARG A 157 -27.11 15.87 -13.84
C ARG A 157 -26.32 14.57 -14.03
N HIS A 158 -26.64 13.77 -15.05
CA HIS A 158 -25.93 12.52 -15.32
C HIS A 158 -24.51 12.74 -15.87
N SER A 159 -24.32 13.77 -16.71
CA SER A 159 -23.00 14.18 -17.21
C SER A 159 -22.06 14.59 -16.07
N LYS A 160 -22.52 15.47 -15.16
CA LYS A 160 -21.71 15.96 -14.02
C LYS A 160 -21.32 14.85 -13.03
N ARG A 161 -22.22 13.88 -12.78
CA ARG A 161 -21.96 12.71 -11.92
C ARG A 161 -20.97 11.72 -12.54
N LYS A 162 -21.01 11.53 -13.87
CA LYS A 162 -20.03 10.70 -14.59
C LYS A 162 -18.63 11.32 -14.54
N GLU A 163 -18.52 12.64 -14.70
CA GLU A 163 -17.21 13.33 -14.66
C GLU A 163 -16.58 13.33 -13.26
N SER A 164 -17.36 13.58 -12.19
CA SER A 164 -16.87 13.49 -10.82
C SER A 164 -16.38 12.08 -10.46
N THR A 165 -17.07 11.04 -10.96
CA THR A 165 -16.67 9.64 -10.74
C THR A 165 -15.36 9.31 -11.46
N LYS A 166 -15.16 9.79 -12.69
CA LYS A 166 -13.89 9.62 -13.43
C LYS A 166 -12.74 10.33 -12.75
N GLN A 167 -12.95 11.55 -12.27
CA GLN A 167 -11.94 12.32 -11.55
C GLN A 167 -11.54 11.62 -10.24
N ASN A 168 -12.52 11.10 -9.49
CA ASN A 168 -12.27 10.35 -8.25
C ASN A 168 -11.49 9.05 -8.52
N SER A 169 -11.83 8.31 -9.58
CA SER A 169 -11.09 7.10 -10.00
C SER A 169 -9.62 7.42 -10.31
N LYS A 170 -9.35 8.48 -11.07
CA LYS A 170 -7.97 8.93 -11.38
C LYS A 170 -7.20 9.29 -10.12
N LEU A 171 -7.82 10.03 -9.19
CA LEU A 171 -7.20 10.40 -7.91
C LEU A 171 -6.90 9.17 -7.05
N CYS A 172 -7.85 8.22 -6.96
CA CYS A 172 -7.67 6.99 -6.22
C CYS A 172 -6.46 6.19 -6.75
N ARG A 173 -6.38 6.01 -8.08
CA ARG A 173 -5.25 5.29 -8.71
C ARG A 173 -3.91 5.96 -8.44
N ARG A 174 -3.84 7.29 -8.48
CA ARG A 174 -2.62 8.05 -8.15
C ARG A 174 -2.21 7.84 -6.69
N ALA A 175 -3.16 7.95 -5.77
CA ALA A 175 -2.93 7.71 -4.34
C ALA A 175 -2.45 6.27 -4.08
N LYS A 176 -3.14 5.27 -4.65
CA LYS A 176 -2.73 3.86 -4.59
C LYS A 176 -1.30 3.65 -5.10
N LYS A 177 -0.97 4.20 -6.27
CA LYS A 177 0.37 4.07 -6.87
C LYS A 177 1.45 4.71 -5.99
N ALA A 178 1.18 5.88 -5.43
CA ALA A 178 2.10 6.57 -4.52
C ALA A 178 2.30 5.76 -3.23
N LEU A 179 1.24 5.23 -2.65
CA LEU A 179 1.30 4.38 -1.45
C LEU A 179 2.08 3.10 -1.72
N ASN A 180 1.84 2.43 -2.85
CA ASN A 180 2.59 1.24 -3.25
C ASN A 180 4.10 1.50 -3.32
N ARG A 181 4.51 2.64 -3.93
CA ARG A 181 5.92 3.05 -3.98
C ARG A 181 6.51 3.26 -2.59
N LYS A 182 5.75 3.85 -1.66
CA LYS A 182 6.18 4.06 -0.28
C LYS A 182 6.34 2.75 0.47
N CYS A 183 5.37 1.83 0.36
CA CYS A 183 5.50 0.52 0.99
C CYS A 183 6.69 -0.26 0.43
N HIS A 184 6.95 -0.17 -0.88
CA HIS A 184 8.14 -0.79 -1.48
C HIS A 184 9.46 -0.17 -0.97
N GLN A 185 9.49 1.13 -0.66
CA GLN A 185 10.65 1.74 -0.01
C GLN A 185 10.84 1.22 1.42
N LEU A 186 9.76 1.06 2.19
CA LEU A 186 9.78 0.51 3.55
C LEU A 186 10.11 -0.98 3.59
N ALA A 187 9.71 -1.75 2.57
CA ALA A 187 10.07 -3.16 2.45
C ALA A 187 11.59 -3.34 2.52
N LYS A 188 12.36 -2.47 1.86
CA LYS A 188 13.84 -2.50 1.90
C LYS A 188 14.44 -2.28 3.30
N CYS A 189 13.65 -1.72 4.22
CA CYS A 189 14.02 -1.47 5.60
C CYS A 189 13.54 -2.56 6.57
N CYS A 190 12.72 -3.50 6.08
CA CYS A 190 12.19 -4.59 6.88
C CYS A 190 12.83 -5.90 6.41
N THR A 191 13.62 -6.52 7.26
CA THR A 191 14.43 -7.70 6.93
C THR A 191 13.59 -8.92 6.56
N ILE A 192 12.42 -9.09 7.20
CA ILE A 192 11.46 -10.16 6.88
C ILE A 192 10.69 -9.95 5.56
N SER A 193 10.80 -8.79 4.90
CA SER A 193 10.05 -8.50 3.68
C SER A 193 10.33 -9.53 2.57
N LYS A 194 11.60 -9.94 2.42
CA LYS A 194 12.00 -10.91 1.41
C LYS A 194 11.40 -12.29 1.67
N GLU A 195 11.41 -12.76 2.92
CA GLU A 195 10.76 -14.02 3.29
C GLU A 195 9.27 -14.00 2.95
N CYS A 196 8.61 -12.87 3.21
CA CYS A 196 7.20 -12.70 2.90
C CYS A 196 6.90 -12.55 1.40
N ASP A 197 7.82 -11.99 0.61
CA ASP A 197 7.68 -11.89 -0.85
C ASP A 197 7.68 -13.28 -1.50
N LEU A 198 8.48 -14.23 -0.99
CA LEU A 198 8.54 -15.62 -1.50
C LEU A 198 7.16 -16.31 -1.43
N LEU A 199 6.34 -16.00 -0.43
CA LEU A 199 4.97 -16.55 -0.31
C LEU A 199 4.04 -16.11 -1.45
N THR A 200 4.46 -15.16 -2.27
CA THR A 200 3.66 -14.59 -3.36
C THR A 200 4.23 -14.85 -4.75
N GLU A 201 5.26 -15.69 -4.89
CA GLU A 201 5.87 -16.03 -6.19
C GLU A 201 4.85 -16.56 -7.20
N SER A 202 3.99 -17.50 -6.80
CA SER A 202 2.92 -18.01 -7.68
C SER A 202 1.93 -16.92 -8.12
N ILE A 203 1.70 -15.89 -7.30
CA ILE A 203 0.85 -14.76 -7.68
C ILE A 203 1.59 -13.84 -8.67
N ASP A 204 2.91 -13.68 -8.51
CA ASP A 204 3.73 -12.90 -9.44
C ASP A 204 3.80 -13.56 -10.82
N GLU A 205 3.93 -14.89 -10.88
CA GLU A 205 3.85 -15.65 -12.14
C GLU A 205 2.51 -15.45 -12.84
N GLN A 206 1.39 -15.52 -12.10
CA GLN A 206 0.07 -15.25 -12.65
C GLN A 206 -0.06 -13.80 -13.15
N LEU A 207 0.46 -12.83 -12.39
CA LEU A 207 0.48 -11.41 -12.79
C LEU A 207 1.30 -11.19 -14.06
N ASP A 208 2.42 -11.88 -14.22
CA ASP A 208 3.25 -11.81 -15.42
C ASP A 208 2.59 -12.46 -16.63
N GLY A 209 1.89 -13.58 -16.43
CA GLY A 209 1.00 -14.18 -17.43
C GLY A 209 -0.05 -13.19 -17.95
N LEU A 210 -0.79 -12.55 -17.03
CA LEU A 210 -1.80 -11.54 -17.39
C LEU A 210 -1.20 -10.29 -18.06
N LYS A 211 0.01 -9.85 -17.65
CA LYS A 211 0.72 -8.75 -18.33
C LYS A 211 1.07 -9.10 -19.77
N ASN A 212 1.45 -10.35 -20.03
CA ASN A 212 1.75 -10.82 -21.38
C ASN A 212 0.47 -10.90 -22.23
N GLU A 213 -0.64 -11.36 -21.64
CA GLU A 213 -1.96 -11.36 -22.30
C GLU A 213 -2.42 -9.94 -22.69
N LEU A 214 -2.11 -8.91 -21.89
CA LEU A 214 -2.38 -7.50 -22.24
C LEU A 214 -1.57 -6.99 -23.44
N LYS A 215 -0.41 -7.59 -23.74
CA LYS A 215 0.42 -7.18 -24.90
C LYS A 215 -0.16 -7.69 -26.22
N SER A 216 -0.83 -8.84 -26.20
CA SER A 216 -1.43 -9.49 -27.37
C SER A 216 -2.79 -10.09 -27.00
N PRO A 217 -3.85 -9.28 -26.83
CA PRO A 217 -5.17 -9.78 -26.44
C PRO A 217 -5.76 -10.63 -27.58
N THR A 218 -5.78 -11.95 -27.40
CA THR A 218 -6.39 -12.88 -28.34
C THR A 218 -7.91 -12.89 -28.15
N CYS A 219 -8.64 -12.67 -29.24
CA CYS A 219 -10.08 -12.88 -29.31
C CYS A 219 -10.32 -14.20 -30.04
N HIS A 220 -10.57 -15.28 -29.29
CA HIS A 220 -11.12 -16.48 -29.91
C HIS A 220 -12.59 -16.21 -30.21
N SER A 221 -12.95 -16.00 -31.48
CA SER A 221 -14.34 -16.10 -31.91
C SER A 221 -14.80 -17.52 -31.63
N LYS A 222 -15.82 -17.67 -30.79
CA LYS A 222 -16.65 -18.88 -30.74
C LYS A 222 -17.75 -18.76 -31.79
#